data_AF-A0A9Q4ES29-F1
#
_entry.id   AF-A0A9Q4ES29-F1
#
_cell.length_a   1.000
_cell.length_b   1.000
_cell.length_c   1.000
_cell.angle_alpha   90.00
_cell.angle_beta   90.00
_cell.angle_gamma   90.00
#
_symmetry.space_group_name_H-M   'P 1'
#
loop_
_entity.id
_entity.type
_entity.pdbx_description
1 polymer ?
#
loop_
_entity_poly.entity_id
_entity_poly.type
_entity_poly.pdbx_seq_one_letter_code
_entity_poly.pdbx_strand_id
1 'polypeptide(L)'
;MVNNQLVTRFNKLSNGSKLFFEKIAGYDTLRFILCKKAILVEGDSDELIVQKAYMSLNNSRIPIQDGIEVISVGTSFLRFLEIADELKIPTVVITDNDGDIKALERKYDNYIKTKKKDYVYISYEEKEFNGSLKIGKNDYNYNTLEPAIIRCNTLDKLNSILETDFKTEDELRVYMKRNKTECALKIFQTTQGIEFPAYILKALEELNNNE
;
A
#
# COMPACT_ATOMS: atom_id res chain seq x y z
N MET A 1 -3.03 -9.85 -16.20
CA MET A 1 -4.32 -10.56 -15.98
C MET A 1 -3.99 -12.03 -15.75
N VAL A 2 -4.58 -12.61 -14.71
CA VAL A 2 -4.40 -14.03 -14.35
C VAL A 2 -5.79 -14.65 -14.20
N ASN A 3 -6.02 -15.81 -14.82
CA ASN A 3 -7.22 -16.61 -14.60
C ASN A 3 -6.84 -18.09 -14.70
N ASN A 4 -7.06 -18.89 -13.65
CA ASN A 4 -6.78 -20.34 -13.63
C ASN A 4 -5.46 -20.71 -14.35
N GLN A 5 -4.36 -20.11 -13.91
CA GLN A 5 -2.99 -20.29 -14.43
C GLN A 5 -2.70 -19.69 -15.81
N LEU A 6 -3.68 -19.15 -16.53
CA LEU A 6 -3.43 -18.37 -17.74
C LEU A 6 -2.96 -16.96 -17.37
N VAL A 7 -1.69 -16.67 -17.64
CA VAL A 7 -1.10 -15.35 -17.49
C VAL A 7 -1.10 -14.66 -18.85
N THR A 8 -1.74 -13.50 -18.93
CA THR A 8 -1.68 -12.64 -20.12
C THR A 8 -1.43 -11.19 -19.74
N ARG A 9 -0.85 -10.43 -20.67
CA ARG A 9 -0.54 -9.01 -20.49
C ARG A 9 -1.63 -8.17 -21.11
N PHE A 10 -1.96 -7.05 -20.46
CA PHE A 10 -3.00 -6.12 -20.93
C PHE A 10 -2.67 -5.51 -22.30
N ASN A 11 -1.39 -5.43 -22.66
CA ASN A 11 -0.91 -4.98 -23.97
C ASN A 11 -1.22 -5.93 -25.14
N LYS A 12 -1.78 -7.12 -24.87
CA LYS A 12 -2.33 -8.00 -25.92
C LYS A 12 -3.75 -7.61 -26.34
N LEU A 13 -4.40 -6.70 -25.61
CA LEU A 13 -5.70 -6.14 -25.98
C LEU A 13 -5.52 -5.00 -26.99
N SER A 14 -6.56 -4.71 -27.75
CA SER A 14 -6.59 -3.47 -28.55
C SER A 14 -6.50 -2.25 -27.62
N ASN A 15 -5.90 -1.16 -28.10
CA ASN A 15 -5.78 0.08 -27.32
C ASN A 15 -7.15 0.60 -26.84
N GLY A 16 -8.18 0.49 -27.68
CA GLY A 16 -9.55 0.88 -27.32
C GLY A 16 -10.12 0.04 -26.17
N SER A 17 -9.94 -1.28 -26.23
CA SER A 17 -10.38 -2.18 -25.15
C SER A 17 -9.59 -1.95 -23.87
N LYS A 18 -8.28 -1.70 -23.97
CA LYS A 18 -7.45 -1.39 -22.81
C LYS A 18 -7.97 -0.14 -22.08
N LEU A 19 -8.14 0.96 -22.82
CA LEU A 19 -8.65 2.22 -22.27
C LEU A 19 -10.06 2.10 -21.69
N PHE A 20 -10.90 1.22 -22.26
CA PHE A 20 -12.24 0.96 -21.74
C PHE A 20 -12.19 0.31 -20.36
N PHE A 21 -11.46 -0.80 -20.22
CA PHE A 21 -11.38 -1.53 -18.94
C PHE A 21 -10.58 -0.78 -17.87
N GLU A 22 -9.64 0.08 -18.26
CA GLU A 22 -8.96 0.99 -17.32
C GLU A 22 -9.91 2.06 -16.74
N LYS A 23 -11.07 2.31 -17.35
CA LYS A 23 -12.02 3.36 -16.94
C LYS A 23 -13.34 2.83 -16.37
N ILE A 24 -13.54 1.52 -16.36
CA ILE A 24 -14.84 0.96 -15.99
C ILE A 24 -15.09 1.13 -14.49
N ALA A 25 -16.23 1.73 -14.15
CA ALA A 25 -16.65 1.85 -12.77
C ALA A 25 -16.94 0.48 -12.15
N GLY A 26 -16.66 0.32 -10.86
CA GLY A 26 -16.92 -0.92 -10.13
C GLY A 26 -15.89 -2.03 -10.35
N TYR A 27 -14.81 -1.78 -11.10
CA TYR A 27 -13.75 -2.76 -11.33
C TYR A 27 -13.11 -3.24 -10.02
N ASP A 28 -12.82 -2.33 -9.09
CA ASP A 28 -12.20 -2.68 -7.81
C ASP A 28 -13.14 -3.50 -6.91
N THR A 29 -14.44 -3.21 -6.93
CA THR A 29 -15.44 -4.03 -6.24
C THR A 29 -15.48 -5.45 -6.80
N LEU A 30 -15.41 -5.60 -8.13
CA LEU A 30 -15.35 -6.92 -8.77
C LEU A 30 -14.05 -7.66 -8.41
N ARG A 31 -12.90 -6.98 -8.46
CA ARG A 31 -11.60 -7.55 -8.03
C ARG A 31 -11.66 -8.05 -6.60
N PHE A 32 -12.22 -7.24 -5.70
CA PHE A 32 -12.38 -7.59 -4.30
C PHE A 32 -13.26 -8.83 -4.11
N ILE A 33 -14.43 -8.89 -4.75
CA ILE A 33 -15.37 -10.03 -4.60
C ILE A 33 -14.77 -11.34 -5.15
N LEU A 34 -13.92 -11.28 -6.17
CA LEU A 34 -13.35 -12.46 -6.83
C LEU A 34 -12.00 -12.93 -6.26
N CYS A 35 -11.37 -12.13 -5.40
CA CYS A 35 -10.05 -12.48 -4.86
C CYS A 35 -10.15 -13.57 -3.78
N LYS A 36 -9.02 -14.27 -3.52
CA LYS A 36 -8.92 -15.16 -2.36
C LYS A 36 -8.67 -14.37 -1.08
N LYS A 37 -7.83 -13.33 -1.17
CA LYS A 37 -7.49 -12.40 -0.09
C LYS A 37 -7.32 -11.01 -0.67
N ALA A 38 -7.62 -9.98 0.10
CA ALA A 38 -7.46 -8.59 -0.31
C ALA A 38 -6.47 -7.85 0.61
N ILE A 39 -5.67 -6.96 0.02
CA ILE A 39 -4.93 -5.92 0.73
C ILE A 39 -5.48 -4.57 0.26
N LEU A 40 -6.08 -3.82 1.17
CA LEU A 40 -6.61 -2.48 0.91
C LEU A 40 -5.58 -1.44 1.34
N VAL A 41 -5.29 -0.49 0.45
CA VAL A 41 -4.33 0.59 0.67
C VAL A 41 -4.93 1.95 0.30
N GLU A 42 -4.33 3.04 0.75
CA GLU A 42 -4.91 4.38 0.57
C GLU A 42 -4.82 4.89 -0.86
N GLY A 43 -3.69 4.67 -1.52
CA GLY A 43 -3.40 5.26 -2.81
C GLY A 43 -2.53 4.39 -3.71
N ASP A 44 -2.36 4.84 -4.95
CA ASP A 44 -1.64 4.10 -5.99
C ASP A 44 -0.14 3.94 -5.65
N SER A 45 0.44 4.90 -4.92
CA SER A 45 1.80 4.79 -4.38
C SER A 45 1.93 3.60 -3.44
N ASP A 46 0.97 3.45 -2.55
CA ASP A 46 0.92 2.45 -1.50
C ASP A 46 0.76 1.06 -2.12
N GLU A 47 -0.07 0.96 -3.16
CA GLU A 47 -0.25 -0.27 -3.93
C GLU A 47 1.09 -0.75 -4.53
N LEU A 48 1.88 0.14 -5.14
CA LEU A 48 3.18 -0.20 -5.70
C LEU A 48 4.18 -0.63 -4.62
N ILE A 49 4.23 0.08 -3.48
CA ILE A 49 5.14 -0.24 -2.37
C ILE A 49 4.79 -1.58 -1.74
N VAL A 50 3.51 -1.85 -1.49
CA VAL A 50 3.04 -3.12 -0.92
C VAL A 50 3.32 -4.28 -1.87
N GLN A 51 3.10 -4.12 -3.18
CA GLN A 51 3.47 -5.14 -4.16
C GLN A 51 4.98 -5.42 -4.13
N LYS A 52 5.82 -4.38 -4.04
CA LYS A 52 7.27 -4.55 -3.94
C LYS A 52 7.69 -5.27 -2.66
N ALA A 53 7.09 -4.91 -1.52
CA ALA A 53 7.33 -5.58 -0.24
C ALA A 53 6.95 -7.07 -0.33
N TYR A 54 5.78 -7.38 -0.89
CA TYR A 54 5.34 -8.75 -1.11
C TYR A 54 6.32 -9.54 -1.99
N MET A 55 6.73 -8.98 -3.12
CA MET A 55 7.71 -9.62 -4.02
C MET A 55 9.03 -9.93 -3.31
N SER A 56 9.48 -9.02 -2.45
CA SER A 56 10.74 -9.15 -1.72
C SER A 56 10.69 -10.29 -0.69
N LEU A 57 9.51 -10.59 -0.15
CA LEU A 57 9.29 -11.67 0.83
C LEU A 57 8.91 -13.01 0.18
N ASN A 58 8.41 -13.02 -1.06
CA ASN A 58 7.78 -14.19 -1.68
C ASN A 58 8.46 -14.62 -2.98
N ASN A 59 9.79 -14.75 -3.00
CA ASN A 59 10.55 -15.24 -4.16
C ASN A 59 10.22 -14.52 -5.48
N SER A 60 10.03 -13.19 -5.43
CA SER A 60 9.66 -12.33 -6.57
C SER A 60 8.28 -12.61 -7.20
N ARG A 61 7.42 -13.40 -6.54
CA ARG A 61 6.01 -13.54 -6.94
C ARG A 61 5.27 -12.24 -6.68
N ILE A 62 4.31 -11.92 -7.54
CA ILE A 62 3.40 -10.79 -7.35
C ILE A 62 2.10 -11.26 -6.68
N PRO A 63 1.42 -10.43 -5.86
CA PRO A 63 0.24 -10.85 -5.08
C PRO A 63 -0.84 -11.60 -5.89
N ILE A 64 -1.15 -11.11 -7.10
CA ILE A 64 -2.20 -11.70 -7.94
C ILE A 64 -1.89 -13.15 -8.37
N GLN A 65 -0.62 -13.57 -8.39
CA GLN A 65 -0.25 -14.96 -8.69
C GLN A 65 -0.64 -15.92 -7.56
N ASP A 66 -0.83 -15.40 -6.35
CA ASP A 66 -1.27 -16.14 -5.16
C ASP A 66 -2.77 -15.91 -4.87
N GLY A 67 -3.48 -15.22 -5.78
CA GLY A 67 -4.89 -14.88 -5.63
C GLY A 67 -5.14 -13.74 -4.65
N ILE A 68 -4.11 -12.93 -4.37
CA ILE A 68 -4.18 -11.76 -3.50
C ILE A 68 -4.34 -10.51 -4.38
N GLU A 69 -5.39 -9.73 -4.14
CA GLU A 69 -5.57 -8.43 -4.79
C GLU A 69 -5.06 -7.30 -3.88
N VAL A 70 -4.24 -6.39 -4.42
CA VAL A 70 -3.88 -5.13 -3.76
C VAL A 70 -4.71 -4.03 -4.41
N ILE A 71 -5.50 -3.31 -3.62
CA ILE A 71 -6.51 -2.37 -4.11
C ILE A 71 -6.34 -1.03 -3.40
N SER A 72 -6.00 0.00 -4.18
CA SER A 72 -6.09 1.41 -3.79
C SER A 72 -7.57 1.82 -3.65
N VAL A 73 -8.02 2.10 -2.41
CA VAL A 73 -9.43 2.39 -2.12
C VAL A 73 -9.69 3.83 -1.68
N GLY A 74 -8.66 4.68 -1.59
CA GLY A 74 -8.81 6.06 -1.14
C GLY A 74 -9.48 6.12 0.23
N THR A 75 -10.58 6.87 0.31
CA THR A 75 -11.35 7.03 1.55
C THR A 75 -12.40 5.93 1.77
N SER A 76 -12.50 4.93 0.87
CA SER A 76 -13.60 3.96 0.84
C SER A 76 -13.36 2.68 1.65
N PHE A 77 -12.32 2.62 2.49
CA PHE A 77 -11.98 1.43 3.30
C PHE A 77 -13.19 0.78 3.99
N LEU A 78 -13.96 1.56 4.75
CA LEU A 78 -15.09 1.01 5.53
C LEU A 78 -16.16 0.38 4.62
N ARG A 79 -16.36 0.90 3.41
CA ARG A 79 -17.30 0.33 2.43
C ARG A 79 -16.84 -1.03 1.91
N PHE A 80 -15.53 -1.20 1.69
CA PHE A 80 -14.97 -2.50 1.33
C PHE A 80 -14.97 -3.47 2.51
N LEU A 81 -14.75 -2.99 3.74
CA LEU A 81 -14.85 -3.83 4.94
C LEU A 81 -16.27 -4.33 5.21
N GLU A 82 -17.30 -3.56 4.87
CA GLU A 82 -18.70 -4.04 4.89
C GLU A 82 -18.88 -5.25 3.95
N ILE A 83 -18.30 -5.21 2.75
CA ILE A 83 -18.32 -6.36 1.82
C ILE A 83 -17.50 -7.53 2.38
N ALA A 84 -16.35 -7.25 2.99
CA ALA A 84 -15.52 -8.26 3.65
C ALA A 84 -16.30 -8.97 4.76
N ASP A 85 -17.10 -8.24 5.54
CA ASP A 85 -17.93 -8.78 6.61
C ASP A 85 -19.04 -9.69 6.08
N GLU A 86 -19.70 -9.32 4.99
CA GLU A 86 -20.78 -10.13 4.41
C GLU A 86 -20.25 -11.40 3.73
N LEU A 87 -19.14 -11.30 3.00
CA LEU A 87 -18.59 -12.40 2.21
C LEU A 87 -17.49 -13.20 2.94
N LYS A 88 -17.07 -12.75 4.12
CA LYS A 88 -15.95 -13.32 4.90
C LYS A 88 -14.65 -13.41 4.10
N ILE A 89 -14.40 -12.42 3.24
CA ILE A 89 -13.18 -12.35 2.44
C ILE A 89 -12.03 -11.92 3.36
N PRO A 90 -10.96 -12.73 3.50
CA PRO A 90 -9.78 -12.34 4.27
C PRO A 90 -9.19 -11.04 3.73
N THR A 91 -9.13 -10.01 4.57
CA THR A 91 -8.80 -8.65 4.19
C THR A 91 -7.79 -8.05 5.15
N VAL A 92 -6.71 -7.50 4.61
CA VAL A 92 -5.75 -6.69 5.35
C VAL A 92 -5.86 -5.24 4.90
N VAL A 93 -5.93 -4.32 5.85
CA VAL A 93 -5.87 -2.88 5.60
C VAL A 93 -4.48 -2.40 5.96
N ILE A 94 -3.84 -1.64 5.07
CA ILE A 94 -2.59 -0.92 5.33
C ILE A 94 -2.89 0.56 5.15
N THR A 95 -2.76 1.33 6.22
CA THR A 95 -3.16 2.74 6.26
C THR A 95 -2.20 3.54 7.13
N ASP A 96 -2.05 4.81 6.81
CA ASP A 96 -1.22 5.74 7.56
C ASP A 96 -2.00 6.25 8.78
N ASN A 97 -1.30 6.58 9.87
CA ASN A 97 -1.96 7.14 11.07
C ASN A 97 -2.19 8.66 10.98
N ASP A 98 -1.60 9.31 9.98
CA ASP A 98 -1.69 10.76 9.73
C ASP A 98 -1.37 11.67 10.93
N GLY A 99 -0.72 11.14 11.98
CA GLY A 99 -0.44 11.86 13.22
C GLY A 99 -1.61 11.92 14.19
N ASP A 100 -2.67 11.11 13.99
CA ASP A 100 -3.79 10.96 14.92
C ASP A 100 -4.22 9.49 15.02
N ILE A 101 -3.46 8.71 15.79
CA ILE A 101 -3.76 7.30 16.06
C ILE A 101 -5.16 7.16 16.68
N LYS A 102 -5.59 8.10 17.52
CA LYS A 102 -6.91 8.02 18.14
C LYS A 102 -8.03 8.15 17.12
N ALA A 103 -7.89 9.01 16.11
CA ALA A 103 -8.86 9.10 15.02
C ALA A 103 -8.89 7.82 14.18
N LEU A 104 -7.72 7.26 13.87
CA LEU A 104 -7.62 5.97 13.19
C LEU A 104 -8.32 4.86 13.98
N GLU A 105 -8.03 4.73 15.27
CA GLU A 105 -8.66 3.73 16.12
C GLU A 105 -10.18 3.90 16.20
N ARG A 106 -10.68 5.15 16.24
CA ARG A 106 -12.14 5.42 16.16
C ARG A 106 -12.72 4.99 14.81
N LYS A 107 -12.03 5.27 13.70
CA LYS A 107 -12.46 4.88 12.34
C LYS A 107 -12.60 3.36 12.21
N TYR A 108 -11.70 2.60 12.83
CA TYR A 108 -11.65 1.13 12.72
C TYR A 108 -12.09 0.37 13.98
N ASP A 109 -12.80 1.01 14.92
CA ASP A 109 -13.17 0.43 16.22
C ASP A 109 -13.81 -0.96 16.09
N ASN A 110 -14.62 -1.19 15.04
CA ASN A 110 -15.29 -2.47 14.78
C ASN A 110 -14.38 -3.63 14.34
N TYR A 111 -13.10 -3.37 14.07
CA TYR A 111 -12.16 -4.34 13.49
C TYR A 111 -10.86 -4.48 14.30
N ILE A 112 -10.71 -3.74 15.40
CA ILE A 112 -9.48 -3.74 16.21
C ILE A 112 -9.76 -4.15 17.66
N LYS A 113 -8.70 -4.41 18.43
CA LYS A 113 -8.75 -4.72 19.87
C LYS A 113 -9.75 -5.86 20.15
N THR A 114 -10.71 -5.65 21.05
CA THR A 114 -11.71 -6.66 21.44
C THR A 114 -12.75 -6.95 20.36
N LYS A 115 -12.81 -6.15 19.28
CA LYS A 115 -13.70 -6.35 18.15
C LYS A 115 -12.97 -6.89 16.90
N LYS A 116 -11.69 -7.28 17.05
CA LYS A 116 -10.90 -7.90 15.95
C LYS A 116 -11.69 -9.06 15.34
N LYS A 117 -11.68 -9.12 14.01
CA LYS A 117 -12.26 -10.22 13.23
C LYS A 117 -11.11 -11.11 12.75
N ASP A 118 -11.30 -12.42 12.73
CA ASP A 118 -10.26 -13.34 12.28
C ASP A 118 -9.90 -13.16 10.80
N TYR A 119 -10.84 -12.66 10.00
CA TYR A 119 -10.68 -12.38 8.57
C TYR A 119 -10.34 -10.92 8.25
N VAL A 120 -10.23 -10.02 9.24
CA VAL A 120 -9.82 -8.62 9.00
C VAL A 120 -8.67 -8.23 9.92
N TYR A 121 -7.60 -7.71 9.32
CA TYR A 121 -6.50 -7.12 10.07
C TYR A 121 -6.26 -5.67 9.62
N ILE A 122 -6.19 -4.75 10.59
CA ILE A 122 -5.92 -3.32 10.33
C ILE A 122 -4.47 -3.04 10.76
N SER A 123 -3.61 -2.75 9.79
CA SER A 123 -2.20 -2.46 10.00
C SER A 123 -1.88 -0.99 9.77
N TYR A 124 -1.22 -0.38 10.74
CA TYR A 124 -0.81 1.01 10.74
C TYR A 124 0.40 1.19 11.65
N GLU A 125 1.11 2.30 11.50
CA GLU A 125 2.22 2.67 12.38
C GLU A 125 1.67 3.03 13.78
N GLU A 126 2.14 2.34 14.82
CA GLU A 126 1.67 2.52 16.20
C GLU A 126 2.35 3.71 16.92
N LYS A 127 3.23 4.43 16.21
CA LYS A 127 3.94 5.62 16.70
C LYS A 127 3.59 6.87 15.90
N GLU A 128 3.49 7.99 16.60
CA GLU A 128 3.41 9.31 15.98
C GLU A 128 4.80 9.97 15.97
N PHE A 129 5.21 10.42 14.80
CA PHE A 129 6.45 11.11 14.54
C PHE A 129 6.17 12.59 14.30
N ASN A 130 7.03 13.44 14.84
CA ASN A 130 6.94 14.89 14.72
C ASN A 130 8.28 15.45 14.26
N GLY A 131 8.26 16.62 13.65
CA GLY A 131 9.45 17.35 13.25
C GLY A 131 9.13 18.78 12.85
N SER A 132 10.17 19.54 12.50
CA SER A 132 10.07 20.98 12.26
C SER A 132 9.97 21.38 10.79
N LEU A 133 9.98 20.43 9.86
CA LEU A 133 9.90 20.71 8.42
C LEU A 133 8.55 21.35 8.08
N LYS A 134 8.61 22.42 7.29
CA LYS A 134 7.43 23.06 6.69
C LYS A 134 7.53 23.04 5.18
N ILE A 135 6.42 22.76 4.51
CA ILE A 135 6.29 22.86 3.06
C ILE A 135 5.30 23.97 2.75
N GLY A 136 5.81 25.12 2.34
CA GLY A 136 5.00 26.34 2.22
C GLY A 136 4.54 26.82 3.60
N LYS A 137 3.23 26.93 3.81
CA LYS A 137 2.64 27.38 5.09
C LYS A 137 2.25 26.25 6.04
N ASN A 138 2.31 25.01 5.56
CA ASN A 138 1.82 23.84 6.30
C ASN A 138 2.98 23.07 6.91
N ASP A 139 2.77 22.55 8.12
CA ASP A 139 3.69 21.60 8.74
C ASP A 139 3.69 20.29 7.95
N TYR A 140 4.88 19.69 7.84
CA TYR A 140 5.03 18.42 7.13
C TYR A 140 4.49 17.27 7.99
N ASN A 141 3.68 16.40 7.39
CA ASN A 141 3.22 15.19 8.06
C ASN A 141 4.29 14.09 7.97
N TYR A 142 4.88 13.73 9.11
CA TYR A 142 5.88 12.65 9.22
C TYR A 142 5.26 11.26 9.34
N ASN A 143 3.94 11.17 9.35
CA ASN A 143 3.19 9.95 9.61
C ASN A 143 2.48 9.39 8.38
N THR A 144 3.08 9.60 7.21
CA THR A 144 2.67 8.96 5.96
C THR A 144 3.70 7.93 5.50
N LEU A 145 3.36 7.18 4.44
CA LEU A 145 4.21 6.16 3.85
C LEU A 145 5.62 6.65 3.46
N GLU A 146 5.75 7.83 2.84
CA GLU A 146 7.05 8.29 2.34
C GLU A 146 8.05 8.56 3.47
N PRO A 147 7.71 9.32 4.53
CA PRO A 147 8.51 9.38 5.74
C PRO A 147 8.84 8.01 6.35
N ALA A 148 7.91 7.06 6.34
CA ALA A 148 8.13 5.74 6.88
C ALA A 148 9.20 4.97 6.10
N ILE A 149 9.18 5.06 4.77
CA ILE A 149 10.22 4.49 3.89
C ILE A 149 11.57 5.16 4.15
N ILE A 150 11.61 6.49 4.31
CA ILE A 150 12.83 7.23 4.66
C ILE A 150 13.41 6.73 5.98
N ARG A 151 12.58 6.54 7.03
CA ARG A 151 13.06 6.06 8.33
C ARG A 151 13.70 4.66 8.29
N CYS A 152 13.33 3.83 7.32
CA CYS A 152 13.82 2.45 7.23
C CYS A 152 15.08 2.33 6.36
N ASN A 153 15.49 3.38 5.66
CA ASN A 153 16.57 3.33 4.67
C ASN A 153 17.54 4.50 4.84
N THR A 154 18.77 4.34 4.35
CA THR A 154 19.73 5.45 4.34
C THR A 154 19.42 6.44 3.20
N LEU A 155 19.75 7.71 3.40
CA LEU A 155 19.62 8.76 2.38
C LEU A 155 20.33 8.36 1.07
N ASP A 156 21.57 7.86 1.16
CA ASP A 156 22.35 7.44 -0.01
C ASP A 156 21.67 6.33 -0.81
N LYS A 157 21.09 5.34 -0.12
CA LYS A 157 20.34 4.25 -0.76
C LYS A 157 19.13 4.80 -1.50
N LEU A 158 18.35 5.67 -0.86
CA LEU A 158 17.17 6.26 -1.48
C LEU A 158 17.53 7.20 -2.63
N ASN A 159 18.59 7.98 -2.51
CA ASN A 159 19.13 8.79 -3.61
C ASN A 159 19.50 7.92 -4.81
N SER A 160 20.17 6.78 -4.58
CA SER A 160 20.51 5.85 -5.66
C SER A 160 19.27 5.26 -6.34
N ILE A 161 18.27 4.83 -5.57
CA ILE A 161 17.03 4.23 -6.11
C ILE A 161 16.18 5.27 -6.85
N LEU A 162 16.10 6.49 -6.32
CA LEU A 162 15.26 7.55 -6.86
C LEU A 162 15.97 8.39 -7.93
N GLU A 163 17.26 8.13 -8.16
CA GLU A 163 18.13 8.87 -9.09
C GLU A 163 18.21 10.36 -8.74
N THR A 164 18.43 10.63 -7.45
CA THR A 164 18.56 11.98 -6.88
C THR A 164 19.90 12.13 -6.16
N ASP A 165 20.28 13.36 -5.79
CA ASP A 165 21.52 13.66 -5.06
C ASP A 165 21.27 14.65 -3.92
N PHE A 166 20.21 14.41 -3.13
CA PHE A 166 19.87 15.25 -1.99
C PHE A 166 20.88 15.09 -0.85
N LYS A 167 21.19 16.19 -0.16
CA LYS A 167 22.16 16.21 0.93
C LYS A 167 21.52 16.05 2.30
N THR A 168 20.20 16.20 2.38
CA THR A 168 19.44 16.02 3.62
C THR A 168 18.18 15.19 3.39
N GLU A 169 17.71 14.53 4.44
CA GLU A 169 16.42 13.82 4.39
C GLU A 169 15.24 14.77 4.17
N ASP A 170 15.33 16.03 4.59
CA ASP A 170 14.25 17.01 4.41
C ASP A 170 14.07 17.40 2.93
N GLU A 171 15.16 17.54 2.18
CA GLU A 171 15.09 17.70 0.72
C GLU A 171 14.41 16.50 0.06
N LEU A 172 14.77 15.29 0.50
CA LEU A 172 14.16 14.06 0.02
C LEU A 172 12.67 13.98 0.39
N ARG A 173 12.28 14.34 1.61
CA ARG A 173 10.87 14.42 2.06
C ARG A 173 10.05 15.34 1.17
N VAL A 174 10.57 16.53 0.85
CA VAL A 174 9.91 17.49 -0.04
C VAL A 174 9.74 16.91 -1.45
N TYR A 175 10.78 16.26 -1.97
CA TYR A 175 10.73 15.62 -3.29
C TYR A 175 9.71 14.49 -3.34
N MET A 176 9.76 13.53 -2.40
CA MET A 176 8.84 12.39 -2.37
C MET A 176 7.39 12.83 -2.19
N LYS A 177 7.14 13.86 -1.37
CA LYS A 177 5.78 14.42 -1.19
C LYS A 177 5.17 14.95 -2.49
N ARG A 178 6.00 15.50 -3.37
CA ARG A 178 5.56 16.06 -4.68
C ARG A 178 5.51 15.02 -5.79
N ASN A 179 6.25 13.92 -5.65
CA ASN A 179 6.44 12.91 -6.70
C ASN A 179 6.07 11.50 -6.20
N LYS A 180 5.00 11.38 -5.40
CA LYS A 180 4.63 10.15 -4.68
C LYS A 180 4.61 8.91 -5.58
N THR A 181 3.81 8.94 -6.64
CA THR A 181 3.61 7.81 -7.56
C THR A 181 4.90 7.47 -8.31
N GLU A 182 5.66 8.49 -8.74
CA GLU A 182 6.93 8.30 -9.45
C GLU A 182 7.99 7.66 -8.54
N CYS A 183 8.09 8.11 -7.28
CA CYS A 183 9.00 7.52 -6.30
C CYS A 183 8.62 6.06 -6.01
N ALA A 184 7.33 5.79 -5.83
CA ALA A 184 6.84 4.43 -5.63
C ALA A 184 7.13 3.52 -6.84
N LEU A 185 7.01 4.04 -8.06
CA LEU A 185 7.34 3.32 -9.28
C LEU A 185 8.83 2.98 -9.37
N LYS A 186 9.72 3.93 -9.07
CA LYS A 186 11.17 3.67 -9.01
C LYS A 186 11.53 2.63 -7.95
N ILE A 187 10.93 2.72 -6.77
CA ILE A 187 11.09 1.72 -5.71
C ILE A 187 10.58 0.34 -6.15
N PHE A 188 9.43 0.27 -6.84
CA PHE A 188 8.90 -0.98 -7.35
C PHE A 188 9.84 -1.63 -8.38
N GLN A 189 10.38 -0.83 -9.31
CA GLN A 189 11.21 -1.29 -10.42
C GLN A 189 12.66 -1.58 -10.04
N THR A 190 13.16 -1.05 -8.91
CA THR A 190 14.57 -1.22 -8.53
C THR A 190 14.93 -2.69 -8.28
N THR A 191 16.15 -3.07 -8.64
CA THR A 191 16.74 -4.37 -8.27
C THR A 191 17.57 -4.28 -6.99
N GLN A 192 17.78 -3.08 -6.45
CA GLN A 192 18.49 -2.87 -5.20
C GLN A 192 17.66 -3.34 -4.00
N GLY A 193 18.32 -3.81 -2.95
CA GLY A 193 17.66 -4.18 -1.70
C GLY A 193 17.15 -2.94 -0.95
N ILE A 194 15.87 -2.95 -0.59
CA ILE A 194 15.18 -1.86 0.12
C ILE A 194 14.42 -2.42 1.33
N GLU A 195 14.44 -1.68 2.43
CA GLU A 195 13.73 -2.02 3.65
C GLU A 195 12.33 -1.38 3.67
N PHE A 196 11.35 -2.10 4.22
CA PHE A 196 9.96 -1.64 4.32
C PHE A 196 9.55 -1.39 5.78
N PRO A 197 8.63 -0.45 6.02
CA PRO A 197 8.08 -0.20 7.35
C PRO A 197 7.50 -1.46 8.00
N ALA A 198 7.70 -1.59 9.32
CA ALA A 198 7.29 -2.77 10.07
C ALA A 198 5.79 -3.06 9.98
N TYR A 199 4.94 -2.04 9.92
CA TYR A 199 3.49 -2.23 9.78
C TYR A 199 3.11 -2.85 8.43
N ILE A 200 3.87 -2.60 7.35
CA ILE A 200 3.67 -3.28 6.06
C ILE A 200 4.12 -4.74 6.15
N LEU A 201 5.29 -5.00 6.75
CA LEU A 201 5.79 -6.37 6.90
C LEU A 201 4.84 -7.24 7.74
N LYS A 202 4.35 -6.71 8.87
CA LYS A 202 3.36 -7.37 9.73
C LYS A 202 2.03 -7.62 9.02
N ALA A 203 1.59 -6.69 8.18
CA ALA A 203 0.39 -6.87 7.36
C ALA A 203 0.51 -8.07 6.40
N LEU A 204 1.68 -8.22 5.78
CA LEU A 204 1.96 -9.34 4.87
C LEU A 204 2.13 -10.67 5.62
N GLU A 205 2.67 -10.65 6.84
CA GLU A 205 2.75 -11.83 7.71
C GLU A 205 1.35 -12.31 8.13
N GLU A 206 0.49 -11.42 8.63
CA GLU A 206 -0.90 -11.76 9.01
C GLU A 206 -1.70 -12.30 7.81
N LEU A 207 -1.45 -11.79 6.60
CA LEU A 207 -2.08 -12.29 5.38
C LEU A 207 -1.75 -13.77 5.13
N ASN A 208 -0.51 -14.19 5.41
CA ASN A 208 -0.06 -15.57 5.23
C ASN A 208 -0.56 -16.51 6.34
N ASN A 209 -0.78 -16.01 7.55
CA ASN A 209 -1.27 -16.81 8.68
C ASN A 209 -2.77 -17.16 8.58
N ASN A 210 -3.53 -16.44 7.75
CA ASN A 210 -4.95 -16.71 7.47
C ASN A 210 -5.14 -17.79 6.38
N GLU A 211 -4.38 -18.89 6.43
CA GLU A 211 -4.51 -20.07 5.56
C GLU A 211 -5.19 -21.26 6.25
#